data_AF-A0A091GQS0-F1
#
_entry.id   AF-A0A091GQS0-F1
#
_cell.length_a   1.000
_cell.length_b   1.000
_cell.length_c   1.000
_cell.angle_alpha   90.00
_cell.angle_beta   90.00
_cell.angle_gamma   90.00
#
_symmetry.space_group_name_H-M   'P 1'
#
loop_
_entity.id
_entity.type
_entity.pdbx_description
1 polymer ?
#
loop_
_entity_poly.entity_id
_entity_poly.type
_entity_poly.pdbx_seq_one_letter_code
_entity_poly.pdbx_strand_id
1 'polypeptide(L)'
;CKEFFRPFKKSLRKLPFPQHLSTEKKLKYAKESVTILGDRINLFLLRYCRAWEVKCWQKMLWKFVSLFSEMDANQLKKLYKYIKNNQMNKFL
;
A
#
# COMPACT_ATOMS: atom_id res chain seq x y z
N CYS A 1 11.41 1.06 9.03
CA CYS A 1 10.62 1.37 7.81
C CYS A 1 11.47 1.83 6.63
N LYS A 2 12.32 2.86 6.76
CA LYS A 2 13.15 3.37 5.64
C LYS A 2 14.00 2.28 4.96
N GLU A 3 14.79 1.52 5.70
CA GLU A 3 15.60 0.44 5.12
C GLU A 3 14.75 -0.68 4.50
N PHE A 4 13.64 -1.07 5.15
CA PHE A 4 12.72 -2.07 4.61
C PHE A 4 12.15 -1.67 3.24
N PHE A 5 11.79 -0.39 3.07
CA PHE A 5 11.23 0.10 1.81
C PHE A 5 12.27 0.58 0.80
N ARG A 6 13.57 0.60 1.15
CA ARG A 6 14.64 1.05 0.27
C ARG A 6 14.66 0.31 -1.08
N PRO A 7 14.48 -1.02 -1.16
CA PRO A 7 14.38 -1.75 -2.43
C PRO A 7 13.11 -1.39 -3.24
N PHE A 8 12.07 -0.89 -2.56
CA PHE A 8 10.77 -0.60 -3.13
C PHE A 8 10.56 0.90 -3.44
N LYS A 9 11.66 1.68 -3.48
CA LYS A 9 11.63 3.11 -3.80
C LYS A 9 10.92 3.41 -5.12
N LYS A 10 11.06 2.54 -6.13
CA LYS A 10 10.35 2.68 -7.42
C LYS A 10 8.83 2.56 -7.25
N SER A 11 8.35 1.59 -6.46
CA SER A 11 6.92 1.40 -6.18
C SER A 11 6.36 2.55 -5.34
N LEU A 12 7.13 3.04 -4.35
CA LEU A 12 6.73 4.21 -3.56
C LEU A 12 6.56 5.47 -4.43
N ARG A 13 7.46 5.69 -5.41
CA ARG A 13 7.37 6.82 -6.35
C ARG A 13 6.20 6.76 -7.32
N LYS A 14 5.53 5.60 -7.45
CA LYS A 14 4.34 5.44 -8.29
C LYS A 14 3.03 5.67 -7.52
N LEU A 15 3.10 5.89 -6.21
CA LEU A 15 1.93 6.19 -5.36
C LEU A 15 1.36 7.61 -5.51
N PRO A 16 2.16 8.66 -5.77
CA PRO A 16 1.62 9.95 -6.16
C PRO A 16 0.97 9.80 -7.53
N PHE A 17 -0.34 9.99 -7.61
CA PHE A 17 -1.06 9.86 -8.87
C PHE A 17 -0.79 11.09 -9.74
N PRO A 18 -0.41 10.93 -11.02
CA PRO A 18 -0.40 12.06 -11.93
C PRO A 18 -1.83 12.63 -12.04
N GLN A 19 -2.01 13.89 -11.65
CA GLN A 19 -3.33 14.54 -11.58
C GLN A 19 -4.06 14.53 -12.93
N HIS A 20 -3.31 14.51 -14.04
CA HIS A 20 -3.80 14.51 -15.41
C HIS A 20 -4.33 13.15 -15.93
N LEU A 21 -4.21 12.06 -15.16
CA LEU A 21 -4.74 10.75 -15.59
C LEU A 21 -6.24 10.63 -15.33
N SER A 22 -6.95 9.93 -16.23
CA SER A 22 -8.34 9.52 -16.01
C SER A 22 -8.44 8.61 -14.79
N THR A 23 -9.61 8.59 -14.13
CA THR A 23 -9.89 7.80 -12.92
C THR A 23 -9.53 6.33 -13.08
N GLU A 24 -9.85 5.73 -14.23
CA GLU A 24 -9.49 4.33 -14.56
C GLU A 24 -7.97 4.09 -14.60
N LYS A 25 -7.23 4.99 -15.26
CA LYS A 25 -5.76 4.87 -15.35
C LYS A 25 -5.14 5.05 -13.98
N LYS A 26 -5.63 6.01 -13.18
CA LYS A 26 -5.20 6.19 -11.78
C LYS A 26 -5.42 4.93 -10.95
N LEU A 27 -6.59 4.31 -11.04
CA LEU A 27 -6.90 3.06 -10.35
C LEU A 27 -5.99 1.90 -10.78
N LYS A 28 -5.71 1.75 -12.09
CA LYS A 28 -4.80 0.71 -12.58
C LYS A 28 -3.38 0.89 -12.02
N TYR A 29 -2.86 2.11 -12.03
CA TYR A 29 -1.56 2.45 -11.45
C TYR A 29 -1.50 2.25 -9.93
N ALA A 30 -2.57 2.65 -9.23
CA ALA A 30 -2.73 2.43 -7.79
C ALA A 30 -2.71 0.94 -7.46
N LYS A 31 -3.48 0.14 -8.21
CA LYS A 31 -3.62 -1.30 -7.99
C LYS A 31 -2.28 -2.01 -8.00
N GLU A 32 -1.46 -1.78 -9.02
CA GLU A 32 -0.15 -2.43 -9.15
C GLU A 32 0.78 -2.05 -7.98
N SER A 33 0.92 -0.75 -7.70
CA SER A 33 1.86 -0.25 -6.70
C SER A 33 1.44 -0.64 -5.27
N VAL A 34 0.15 -0.53 -4.96
CA VAL A 34 -0.42 -0.89 -3.64
C VAL A 34 -0.39 -2.40 -3.43
N THR A 35 -0.57 -3.21 -4.47
CA THR A 35 -0.43 -4.68 -4.36
C THR A 35 0.99 -5.07 -4.00
N ILE A 36 1.99 -4.56 -4.73
CA ILE A 36 3.40 -4.88 -4.48
C ILE A 36 3.79 -4.50 -3.06
N LEU A 37 3.45 -3.27 -2.62
CA LEU A 37 3.81 -2.79 -1.29
C LEU A 37 3.05 -3.54 -0.19
N GLY A 38 1.75 -3.77 -0.38
CA GLY A 38 0.91 -4.49 0.57
C GLY A 38 1.34 -5.95 0.76
N ASP A 39 1.71 -6.64 -0.31
CA ASP A 39 2.23 -8.01 -0.26
C ASP A 39 3.53 -8.08 0.54
N ARG A 40 4.44 -7.12 0.33
CA ARG A 40 5.71 -7.06 1.05
C ARG A 40 5.51 -6.74 2.53
N ILE A 41 4.61 -5.80 2.85
CA ILE A 41 4.22 -5.52 4.24
C ILE A 41 3.67 -6.80 4.87
N ASN A 42 2.76 -7.51 4.20
CA ASN A 42 2.15 -8.72 4.74
C ASN A 42 3.18 -9.83 4.98
N LEU A 43 4.09 -10.04 4.02
CA LEU A 43 5.17 -11.00 4.16
C LEU A 43 6.10 -10.65 5.33
N PHE A 44 6.43 -9.36 5.51
CA PHE A 44 7.24 -8.90 6.62
C PHE A 44 6.57 -9.18 7.96
N LEU A 45 5.28 -8.86 8.09
CA LEU A 45 4.51 -9.10 9.30
C LEU A 45 4.44 -10.59 9.62
N LEU A 46 4.25 -11.45 8.61
CA LEU A 46 4.17 -12.90 8.79
C LEU A 46 5.51 -13.52 9.21
N ARG A 47 6.63 -13.03 8.66
CA ARG A 47 7.95 -13.64 8.88
C ARG A 47 8.70 -13.12 10.09
N TYR A 48 8.50 -11.84 10.45
CA TYR A 48 9.38 -11.15 11.39
C TYR A 48 8.67 -10.58 12.61
N CYS A 49 7.33 -10.54 12.65
CA CYS A 49 6.58 -9.96 13.76
C CYS A 49 5.87 -11.03 14.57
N ARG A 50 5.90 -10.91 15.89
CA ARG A 50 5.04 -11.70 16.78
C ARG A 50 3.60 -11.18 16.72
N ALA A 51 2.63 -12.02 17.09
CA ALA A 51 1.21 -11.69 16.99
C ALA A 51 0.82 -10.34 17.64
N TRP A 52 1.41 -10.01 18.78
CA TRP A 52 1.15 -8.74 19.48
C TRP A 52 1.81 -7.52 18.79
N GLU A 53 2.85 -7.72 18.00
CA GLU A 53 3.57 -6.66 17.28
C GLU A 53 2.96 -6.37 15.90
N VAL A 54 2.26 -7.35 15.31
CA VAL A 54 1.68 -7.23 13.96
C VAL A 54 0.84 -5.97 13.83
N LYS A 55 0.01 -5.65 14.83
CA LYS A 55 -0.89 -4.48 14.77
C LYS A 55 -0.11 -3.17 14.74
N CYS A 56 0.95 -3.02 15.55
CA CYS A 56 1.73 -1.79 15.61
C CYS A 56 2.60 -1.63 14.34
N TRP A 57 3.26 -2.70 13.89
CA TRP A 57 4.08 -2.68 12.68
C TRP A 57 3.25 -2.45 11.43
N GLN A 58 2.08 -3.08 11.31
CA GLN A 58 1.18 -2.85 10.19
C GLN A 58 0.77 -1.37 10.11
N LYS A 59 0.38 -0.76 11.24
CA LYS A 59 0.03 0.66 11.30
C LYS A 59 1.22 1.54 10.89
N MET A 60 2.41 1.25 11.39
CA MET A 60 3.62 2.03 11.14
C MET A 60 4.10 1.92 9.68
N LEU A 61 4.02 0.74 9.08
CA LEU A 61 4.39 0.51 7.68
C LEU A 61 3.42 1.22 6.73
N TRP A 62 2.10 1.11 6.93
CA TRP A 62 1.14 1.83 6.11
C TRP A 62 1.22 3.35 6.30
N LYS A 63 1.47 3.84 7.52
CA LYS A 63 1.75 5.26 7.78
C LYS A 63 2.99 5.76 7.04
N PHE A 64 4.02 4.92 6.93
CA PHE A 64 5.21 5.27 6.15
C PHE A 64 4.90 5.32 4.65
N VAL A 65 4.13 4.36 4.13
CA VAL A 65 3.73 4.33 2.71
C VAL A 65 2.86 5.53 2.34
N SER A 66 1.96 5.97 3.23
CA SER A 66 1.11 7.14 2.98
C SER A 66 1.89 8.45 2.85
N LEU A 67 3.14 8.52 3.34
CA LEU A 67 4.00 9.70 3.10
C LEU A 67 4.32 9.94 1.62
N PHE A 68 4.08 8.93 0.78
CA PHE A 68 4.34 8.98 -0.66
C PHE A 68 3.04 8.97 -1.48
N SER A 69 1.87 9.11 -0.85
CA SER A 69 0.57 9.06 -1.51
C SER A 69 -0.31 10.22 -1.06
N GLU A 70 -1.27 10.59 -1.90
CA GLU A 70 -2.38 11.48 -1.51
C GLU A 70 -3.39 10.78 -0.61
N MET A 71 -3.36 9.43 -0.56
CA MET A 71 -4.23 8.62 0.27
C MET A 71 -3.65 8.41 1.66
N ASP A 72 -4.51 8.42 2.68
CA ASP A 72 -4.12 8.08 4.04
C ASP A 72 -3.81 6.56 4.18
N ALA A 73 -3.15 6.22 5.28
CA ALA A 73 -2.75 4.85 5.58
C ALA A 73 -3.93 3.85 5.64
N ASN A 74 -5.11 4.30 6.10
CA ASN A 74 -6.31 3.47 6.19
C ASN A 74 -6.93 3.24 4.81
N GLN A 75 -6.99 4.28 3.98
CA GLN A 75 -7.46 4.21 2.59
C GLN A 75 -6.59 3.26 1.78
N LEU A 76 -5.26 3.36 1.89
CA LEU A 76 -4.33 2.43 1.23
C LEU A 76 -4.50 0.98 1.71
N LYS A 77 -4.66 0.78 3.02
CA LYS A 77 -4.92 -0.55 3.60
C LYS A 77 -6.24 -1.13 3.11
N LYS A 78 -7.31 -0.33 3.05
CA LYS A 78 -8.62 -0.73 2.52
C LYS A 78 -8.52 -1.10 1.04
N LEU A 79 -7.86 -0.27 0.24
CA LEU A 79 -7.60 -0.52 -1.17
C LEU A 79 -6.87 -1.86 -1.36
N TYR A 80 -5.79 -2.12 -0.63
CA TYR A 80 -5.10 -3.41 -0.66
C TYR A 80 -6.01 -4.59 -0.33
N LYS A 81 -6.86 -4.46 0.70
CA LYS A 81 -7.84 -5.50 1.07
C LYS A 81 -8.84 -5.76 -0.05
N TYR A 82 -9.34 -4.71 -0.71
CA TYR A 82 -10.27 -4.85 -1.83
C TYR A 82 -9.61 -5.46 -3.05
N ILE A 83 -8.36 -5.11 -3.35
CA ILE A 83 -7.59 -5.74 -4.42
C ILE A 83 -7.45 -7.24 -4.17
N LYS A 84 -7.04 -7.63 -2.95
CA LYS A 84 -6.88 -9.04 -2.58
C LYS A 84 -8.17 -9.85 -2.65
N ASN A 85 -9.29 -9.23 -2.30
CA ASN A 85 -10.60 -9.87 -2.35
C ASN A 85 -11.28 -9.78 -3.72
N ASN A 86 -10.61 -9.21 -4.73
CA ASN A 86 -11.18 -8.89 -6.04
C ASN A 86 -12.45 -8.02 -5.97
N GLN A 87 -12.58 -7.19 -4.94
CA GLN A 87 -13.73 -6.31 -4.66
C GLN A 87 -13.44 -4.86 -5.03
N MET A 88 -12.76 -4.62 -6.15
CA MET A 88 -12.36 -3.28 -6.59
C MET A 88 -13.56 -2.34 -6.82
N ASN A 89 -14.71 -2.89 -7.21
CA ASN A 89 -15.95 -2.14 -7.43
C ASN A 89 -16.47 -1.44 -6.16
N LYS A 90 -16.01 -1.86 -4.96
CA LYS A 90 -16.40 -1.22 -3.68
C LYS A 90 -15.54 -0.01 -3.32
N PHE A 91 -14.51 0.28 -4.11
CA PHE A 91 -13.58 1.40 -3.89
C PHE A 91 -13.87 2.59 -4.82
N LEU A 92 -14.63 2.36 -5.90
CA LEU A 92 -15.11 3.39 -6.84
C LEU A 92 -16.31 4.13 -6.26
#